data_AF-A0A6N3CVP2-F1
#
_entry.id   AF-A0A6N3CVP2-F1
#
_cell.length_a   1.000
_cell.length_b   1.000
_cell.length_c   1.000
_cell.angle_alpha   90.00
_cell.angle_beta   90.00
_cell.angle_gamma   90.00
#
_symmetry.space_group_name_H-M   'P 1'
#
loop_
_entity.id
_entity.type
_entity.pdbx_description
1 polymer ?
#
loop_
_entity_poly.entity_id
_entity_poly.type
_entity_poly.pdbx_seq_one_letter_code
_entity_poly.pdbx_strand_id
1 'polypeptide(L)'
;MNGHTCTNRKMEQRRTQNLSTAHSQAGRAGGTMASLPRMIPVLAAMLIPTMVVFYIIKKPLLKRETRKLVEKKLADTPSTDDILTSVYWEFSNQEYMSNDAFTLDIINYIEDNKANWNPNGIAINSRKVCIVYEAFITGIEQLRSNETVIDMSYLDEECRIDGVFQTDIKACLTADNGKYFTNVELLRKIHNQLAYKDLGNNEFLEGLEYIETDGETSIYRLITGS
;
A
#
# COMPACT_ATOMS: atom_id res chain seq x y z
N MET A 1 -23.03 -0.94 -24.49
CA MET A 1 -23.72 -0.83 -23.19
C MET A 1 -22.67 -0.58 -22.10
N ASN A 2 -21.79 0.43 -22.27
CA ASN A 2 -20.53 0.52 -21.51
C ASN A 2 -20.50 1.69 -20.51
N GLY A 3 -21.54 2.53 -20.46
CA GLY A 3 -21.58 3.69 -19.56
C GLY A 3 -21.74 3.36 -18.06
N HIS A 4 -22.05 2.10 -17.70
CA HIS A 4 -22.35 1.74 -16.31
C HIS A 4 -21.11 1.56 -15.42
N THR A 5 -19.98 1.11 -15.96
CA THR A 5 -18.76 0.82 -15.18
C THR A 5 -18.06 2.08 -14.71
N CYS A 6 -17.95 3.09 -15.57
CA CYS A 6 -17.33 4.36 -15.24
C CYS A 6 -18.18 5.24 -14.31
N THR A 7 -19.51 5.21 -14.47
CA THR A 7 -20.42 5.95 -13.57
C THR A 7 -20.29 5.52 -12.10
N ASN A 8 -19.99 4.24 -11.85
CA ASN A 8 -19.80 3.73 -10.50
C ASN A 8 -18.50 4.26 -9.87
N ARG A 9 -17.38 4.28 -10.59
CA ARG A 9 -16.12 4.86 -10.08
C ARG A 9 -16.22 6.36 -9.83
N LYS A 10 -16.89 7.10 -10.73
CA LYS A 10 -17.14 8.54 -10.57
C LYS A 10 -17.94 8.87 -9.31
N MET A 11 -18.85 7.97 -8.90
CA MET A 11 -19.59 8.09 -7.63
C MET A 11 -18.70 7.82 -6.40
N GLU A 12 -17.78 6.86 -6.50
CA GLU A 12 -16.83 6.54 -5.42
C GLU A 12 -15.82 7.68 -5.18
N GLN A 13 -15.27 8.25 -6.25
CA GLN A 13 -14.33 9.38 -6.17
C GLN A 13 -14.97 10.66 -5.60
N ARG A 14 -16.23 10.95 -5.95
CA ARG A 14 -16.98 12.04 -5.30
C ARG A 14 -17.22 11.77 -3.82
N ARG A 15 -17.41 10.51 -3.42
CA ARG A 15 -17.66 10.17 -2.01
C ARG A 15 -16.40 10.34 -1.17
N THR A 16 -15.23 9.93 -1.67
CA THR A 16 -13.94 10.11 -0.99
C THR A 16 -13.55 11.59 -0.87
N GLN A 17 -13.72 12.39 -1.93
CA GLN A 17 -13.50 13.85 -1.88
C GLN A 17 -14.39 14.55 -0.84
N ASN A 18 -15.67 14.18 -0.76
CA ASN A 18 -16.60 14.78 0.20
C ASN A 18 -16.28 14.40 1.65
N LEU A 19 -15.73 13.21 1.90
CA LEU A 19 -15.35 12.77 3.25
C LEU A 19 -14.12 13.54 3.76
N SER A 20 -13.13 13.79 2.91
CA SER A 20 -11.93 14.58 3.26
C SER A 20 -12.26 16.04 3.59
N THR A 21 -13.34 16.58 3.03
CA THR A 21 -13.75 17.98 3.25
C THR A 21 -14.60 18.17 4.53
N ALA A 22 -15.06 17.09 5.17
CA ALA A 22 -15.99 17.16 6.30
C ALA A 22 -15.33 17.37 7.69
N HIS A 23 -14.00 17.29 7.79
CA HIS A 23 -13.29 17.46 9.07
C HIS A 23 -12.76 18.88 9.26
N SER A 24 -13.63 19.88 9.41
CA SER A 24 -13.24 21.20 9.97
C SER A 24 -14.42 22.11 10.27
N GLN A 25 -15.37 21.69 11.12
CA GLN A 25 -16.22 22.65 11.84
C GLN A 25 -16.56 22.16 13.25
N ALA A 26 -15.91 22.74 14.25
CA ALA A 26 -16.39 22.76 15.63
C ALA A 26 -16.48 24.21 16.09
N GLY A 27 -17.73 24.65 16.31
CA GLY A 27 -18.09 26.02 16.66
C GLY A 27 -17.65 26.43 18.07
N ARG A 28 -17.32 27.71 18.22
CA ARG A 28 -17.10 28.38 19.50
C ARG A 28 -18.44 28.54 20.23
N ALA A 29 -18.54 27.98 21.43
CA ALA A 29 -19.54 28.35 22.42
C ALA A 29 -18.83 28.83 23.69
N GLY A 30 -19.02 30.10 24.03
CA GLY A 30 -18.52 30.72 25.24
C GLY A 30 -19.32 30.29 26.47
N GLY A 31 -18.62 29.92 27.53
CA GLY A 31 -19.17 29.69 28.86
C GLY A 31 -18.13 30.09 29.89
N THR A 32 -18.41 31.15 30.63
CA THR A 32 -17.61 31.63 31.77
C THR A 32 -17.60 30.59 32.89
N MET A 33 -16.42 30.15 33.33
CA MET A 33 -16.26 29.41 34.58
C MET A 33 -15.05 29.90 35.36
N ALA A 34 -15.32 30.32 36.59
CA ALA A 34 -14.33 30.55 37.62
C ALA A 34 -13.62 29.24 38.01
N SER A 35 -12.31 29.36 38.27
CA SER A 35 -11.45 28.45 39.04
C SER A 35 -11.44 26.96 38.67
N LEU A 36 -10.59 26.57 37.69
CA LEU A 36 -10.15 25.18 37.53
C LEU A 36 -8.71 24.98 36.99
N PRO A 37 -7.65 25.71 37.39
CA PRO A 37 -6.30 25.42 36.86
C PRO A 37 -5.50 24.41 37.69
N ARG A 38 -6.02 23.89 38.82
CA ARG A 38 -5.23 23.05 39.74
C ARG A 38 -5.53 21.55 39.76
N MET A 39 -6.54 21.07 39.03
CA MET A 39 -6.91 19.64 39.01
C MET A 39 -6.44 18.88 37.76
N ILE A 40 -6.13 19.60 36.67
CA ILE A 40 -5.69 19.01 35.39
C ILE A 40 -4.34 18.27 35.50
N PRO A 41 -3.31 18.79 36.21
CA PRO A 41 -2.02 18.10 36.30
C PRO A 41 -2.10 16.76 37.06
N VAL A 42 -2.95 16.70 38.09
CA VAL A 42 -3.06 15.54 38.99
C VAL A 42 -3.78 14.38 38.30
N LEU A 43 -4.83 14.66 37.54
CA LEU A 43 -5.54 13.64 36.75
C LEU A 43 -4.65 13.11 35.62
N ALA A 44 -3.91 13.97 34.92
CA ALA A 44 -2.97 13.56 33.88
C ALA A 44 -1.84 12.66 34.44
N ALA A 45 -1.29 12.99 35.62
CA ALA A 45 -0.24 12.20 36.26
C ALA A 45 -0.69 10.80 36.71
N MET A 46 -1.99 10.56 36.93
CA MET A 46 -2.54 9.23 37.26
C MET A 46 -2.97 8.42 36.02
N LEU A 47 -3.32 9.10 34.92
CA LEU A 47 -3.75 8.46 33.67
C LEU A 47 -2.57 7.97 32.82
N ILE A 48 -1.43 8.66 32.85
CA ILE A 48 -0.23 8.28 32.09
C ILE A 48 0.33 6.93 32.57
N PRO A 49 0.51 6.64 33.88
CA PRO A 49 1.03 5.35 34.34
C PRO A 49 0.09 4.18 34.02
N THR A 50 -1.23 4.38 34.10
CA THR A 50 -2.21 3.32 33.80
C THR A 50 -2.28 3.02 32.31
N MET A 51 -2.20 4.05 31.45
CA MET A 51 -2.06 3.87 30.00
C MET A 51 -0.74 3.19 29.62
N VAL A 52 0.38 3.55 30.24
CA VAL A 52 1.69 2.90 30.01
C VAL A 52 1.64 1.44 30.44
N VAL A 53 1.13 1.12 31.63
CA VAL A 53 0.98 -0.27 32.09
C VAL A 53 0.02 -1.05 31.19
N PHE A 54 -1.10 -0.45 30.77
CA PHE A 54 -2.03 -1.07 29.83
C PHE A 54 -1.38 -1.31 28.45
N TYR A 55 -0.58 -0.39 27.94
CA TYR A 55 0.19 -0.57 26.70
C TYR A 55 1.28 -1.65 26.87
N ILE A 56 1.98 -1.68 28.00
CA ILE A 56 2.99 -2.70 28.33
C ILE A 56 2.35 -4.09 28.45
N ILE A 57 1.10 -4.20 28.92
CA ILE A 57 0.37 -5.48 29.02
C ILE A 57 -0.25 -5.87 27.68
N LYS A 58 -0.82 -4.92 26.92
CA LYS A 58 -1.44 -5.19 25.61
C LYS A 58 -0.43 -5.44 24.50
N LYS A 59 0.73 -4.78 24.48
CA LYS A 59 1.78 -4.98 23.47
C LYS A 59 2.25 -6.43 23.36
N PRO A 60 2.58 -7.16 24.45
CA PRO A 60 2.94 -8.57 24.38
C PRO A 60 1.73 -9.48 24.10
N LEU A 61 0.51 -9.11 24.49
CA LEU A 61 -0.70 -9.87 24.17
C LEU A 61 -1.06 -9.78 22.68
N LEU A 62 -1.03 -8.59 22.09
CA LEU A 62 -1.16 -8.39 20.65
C LEU A 62 -0.04 -9.11 19.92
N LYS A 63 1.22 -9.00 20.38
CA LYS A 63 2.34 -9.75 19.82
C LYS A 63 2.16 -11.26 19.92
N ARG A 64 1.50 -11.78 20.96
CA ARG A 64 1.26 -13.21 21.13
C ARG A 64 0.10 -13.71 20.26
N GLU A 65 -0.97 -12.93 20.12
CA GLU A 65 -2.09 -13.29 19.23
C GLU A 65 -1.71 -13.10 17.75
N THR A 66 -0.93 -12.07 17.39
CA THR A 66 -0.35 -11.96 16.04
C THR A 66 0.65 -13.06 15.80
N ARG A 67 1.51 -13.41 16.77
CA ARG A 67 2.43 -14.55 16.62
C ARG A 67 1.70 -15.89 16.53
N LYS A 68 0.61 -16.11 17.28
CA LYS A 68 -0.24 -17.30 17.11
C LYS A 68 -0.97 -17.31 15.78
N LEU A 69 -1.43 -16.15 15.29
CA LEU A 69 -2.04 -16.02 13.98
C LEU A 69 -1.02 -16.29 12.87
N VAL A 70 0.20 -15.76 13.01
CA VAL A 70 1.35 -15.99 12.13
C VAL A 70 1.81 -17.45 12.20
N GLU A 71 1.94 -18.05 13.39
CA GLU A 71 2.32 -19.46 13.58
C GLU A 71 1.22 -20.41 13.07
N LYS A 72 -0.05 -20.06 13.25
CA LYS A 72 -1.19 -20.78 12.65
C LYS A 72 -1.19 -20.65 11.13
N LYS A 73 -0.87 -19.47 10.59
CA LYS A 73 -0.69 -19.21 9.15
C LYS A 73 0.58 -19.85 8.57
N LEU A 74 1.60 -20.10 9.39
CA LEU A 74 2.84 -20.82 9.01
C LEU A 74 2.68 -22.34 9.07
N ALA A 75 1.70 -22.85 9.83
CA ALA A 75 1.38 -24.27 9.93
C ALA A 75 0.46 -24.75 8.79
N ASP A 76 -0.27 -23.82 8.17
CA ASP A 76 -0.82 -24.01 6.83
C ASP A 76 0.33 -23.83 5.83
N THR A 77 0.44 -24.75 4.85
CA THR A 77 1.31 -24.66 3.67
C THR A 77 1.47 -23.19 3.25
N PRO A 78 2.69 -22.66 2.97
CA PRO A 78 2.87 -21.24 2.65
C PRO A 78 1.84 -20.85 1.61
N SER A 79 0.86 -20.06 2.05
CA SER A 79 -0.18 -19.54 1.18
C SER A 79 0.55 -18.83 0.06
N THR A 80 0.26 -19.24 -1.17
CA THR A 80 0.75 -18.60 -2.39
C THR A 80 0.22 -17.17 -2.56
N ASP A 81 -0.56 -16.67 -1.59
CA ASP A 81 -1.47 -15.54 -1.78
C ASP A 81 -0.97 -14.24 -1.12
N ASP A 82 -0.03 -14.30 -0.16
CA ASP A 82 0.41 -13.13 0.61
C ASP A 82 1.90 -12.79 0.36
N ILE A 83 2.21 -12.20 -0.81
CA ILE A 83 3.58 -11.82 -1.19
C ILE A 83 3.89 -10.38 -0.73
N LEU A 84 5.08 -10.17 -0.15
CA LEU A 84 5.55 -8.85 0.34
C LEU A 84 4.66 -8.21 1.43
N THR A 85 3.85 -8.98 2.16
CA THR A 85 2.96 -8.47 3.24
C THR A 85 3.68 -8.17 4.55
N SER A 86 4.96 -8.55 4.69
CA SER A 86 5.76 -8.40 5.92
C SER A 86 6.83 -7.32 5.84
N VAL A 87 6.75 -6.43 4.85
CA VAL A 87 7.68 -5.30 4.66
C VAL A 87 6.90 -4.00 4.60
N TYR A 88 7.37 -3.00 5.33
CA TYR A 88 6.82 -1.66 5.29
C TYR A 88 7.60 -0.83 4.28
N TRP A 89 6.91 -0.24 3.31
CA TRP A 89 7.55 0.56 2.28
C TRP A 89 6.60 1.63 1.73
N GLU A 90 7.14 2.80 1.46
CA GLU A 90 6.45 3.93 0.82
C GLU A 90 7.07 4.15 -0.56
N PHE A 91 6.23 4.20 -1.59
CA PHE A 91 6.66 4.46 -2.95
C PHE A 91 7.09 5.92 -3.10
N SER A 92 8.08 6.16 -3.95
CA SER A 92 8.60 7.50 -4.19
C SER A 92 9.12 7.60 -5.62
N ASN A 93 9.56 8.81 -6.00
CA ASN A 93 10.12 9.06 -7.32
C ASN A 93 11.61 8.71 -7.43
N GLN A 94 12.22 8.14 -6.39
CA GLN A 94 13.63 7.73 -6.42
C GLN A 94 13.78 6.38 -7.12
N GLU A 95 14.40 6.34 -8.29
CA GLU A 95 14.69 5.05 -8.95
C GLU A 95 15.95 4.38 -8.41
N TYR A 96 15.90 3.05 -8.24
CA TYR A 96 17.00 2.25 -7.72
C TYR A 96 17.62 1.34 -8.77
N MET A 97 18.93 1.48 -8.97
CA MET A 97 19.69 0.68 -9.94
C MET A 97 20.26 -0.63 -9.37
N SER A 98 20.33 -0.76 -8.04
CA SER A 98 20.88 -1.95 -7.38
C SER A 98 19.98 -2.46 -6.26
N ASN A 99 19.98 -3.78 -6.09
CA ASN A 99 19.28 -4.44 -4.97
C ASN A 99 19.91 -4.08 -3.61
N ASP A 100 21.21 -3.81 -3.57
CA ASP A 100 21.92 -3.47 -2.33
C ASP A 100 21.50 -2.08 -1.81
N ALA A 101 21.46 -1.07 -2.68
CA ALA A 101 21.02 0.27 -2.31
C ALA A 101 19.55 0.25 -1.87
N PHE A 102 18.69 -0.45 -2.61
CA PHE A 102 17.28 -0.57 -2.27
C PHE A 102 17.07 -1.33 -0.95
N THR A 103 17.83 -2.40 -0.72
CA THR A 103 17.79 -3.14 0.55
C THR A 103 18.19 -2.25 1.72
N LEU A 104 19.23 -1.44 1.55
CA LEU A 104 19.70 -0.53 2.60
C LEU A 104 18.61 0.48 2.99
N ASP A 105 17.88 1.02 2.02
CA ASP A 105 16.81 1.98 2.31
C ASP A 105 15.59 1.27 2.95
N ILE A 106 15.22 0.07 2.51
CA ILE A 106 14.18 -0.75 3.17
C ILE A 106 14.50 -0.98 4.65
N ILE A 107 15.71 -1.45 4.97
CA ILE A 107 16.07 -1.78 6.36
C ILE A 107 16.22 -0.53 7.22
N ASN A 108 16.50 0.63 6.63
CA ASN A 108 16.63 1.90 7.35
C ASN A 108 15.29 2.65 7.48
N TYR A 109 14.27 2.27 6.70
CA TYR A 109 12.95 2.89 6.75
C TYR A 109 12.28 2.75 8.13
N ILE A 110 12.23 1.53 8.67
CA ILE A 110 11.69 1.24 10.02
C ILE A 110 12.42 0.07 10.67
N GLU A 111 12.52 0.07 12.00
CA GLU A 111 13.23 -0.97 12.77
C GLU A 111 12.69 -2.39 12.49
N ASP A 112 11.38 -2.55 12.33
CA ASP A 112 10.74 -3.84 12.06
C ASP A 112 11.21 -4.47 10.74
N ASN A 113 11.54 -3.66 9.72
CA ASN A 113 12.11 -4.17 8.47
C ASN A 113 13.46 -4.85 8.73
N LYS A 114 14.28 -4.39 9.67
CA LYS A 114 15.58 -5.03 9.97
C LYS A 114 15.41 -6.48 10.46
N ALA A 115 14.33 -6.75 11.17
CA ALA A 115 14.04 -8.08 11.70
C ALA A 115 13.32 -8.97 10.68
N ASN A 116 12.47 -8.39 9.83
CA ASN A 116 11.56 -9.14 8.96
C ASN A 116 12.05 -9.25 7.50
N TRP A 117 12.91 -8.34 7.05
CA TRP A 117 13.30 -8.25 5.65
C TRP A 117 14.23 -9.41 5.26
N ASN A 118 13.74 -10.25 4.34
CA ASN A 118 14.52 -11.31 3.70
C ASN A 118 14.69 -10.97 2.21
N PRO A 119 15.72 -10.21 1.81
CA PRO A 119 15.87 -9.74 0.43
C PRO A 119 16.01 -10.89 -0.58
N ASN A 120 16.66 -11.97 -0.19
CA ASN A 120 16.99 -13.10 -1.08
C ASN A 120 15.95 -14.22 -1.07
N GLY A 121 14.88 -14.10 -0.27
CA GLY A 121 13.75 -15.01 -0.32
C GLY A 121 13.12 -15.01 -1.71
N ILE A 122 12.72 -16.19 -2.20
CA ILE A 122 12.04 -16.32 -3.49
C ILE A 122 10.61 -15.78 -3.32
N ALA A 123 10.30 -14.66 -3.95
CA ALA A 123 8.98 -14.06 -3.93
C ALA A 123 8.04 -14.78 -4.90
N ILE A 124 8.52 -14.97 -6.14
CA ILE A 124 7.75 -15.59 -7.23
C ILE A 124 8.67 -16.55 -7.98
N ASN A 125 8.31 -17.82 -8.00
CA ASN A 125 9.06 -18.87 -8.69
C ASN A 125 8.70 -18.95 -10.18
N SER A 126 8.81 -17.82 -10.90
CA SER A 126 8.61 -17.72 -12.34
C SER A 126 9.49 -16.62 -12.94
N ARG A 127 9.88 -16.80 -14.21
CA ARG A 127 10.69 -15.83 -14.96
C ARG A 127 9.95 -14.54 -15.30
N LYS A 128 8.62 -14.57 -15.30
CA LYS A 128 7.74 -13.45 -15.66
C LYS A 128 6.57 -13.37 -14.69
N VAL A 129 6.17 -12.15 -14.39
CA VAL A 129 4.97 -11.83 -13.60
C VAL A 129 4.35 -10.56 -14.17
N CYS A 130 3.04 -10.43 -14.12
CA CYS A 130 2.39 -9.13 -14.35
C CYS A 130 1.78 -8.62 -13.04
N ILE A 131 1.98 -7.32 -12.78
CA ILE A 131 1.43 -6.63 -11.63
C ILE A 131 0.38 -5.64 -12.14
N VAL A 132 -0.79 -5.63 -11.50
CA VAL A 132 -1.87 -4.69 -11.74
C VAL A 132 -1.89 -3.68 -10.61
N TYR A 133 -1.83 -2.40 -10.94
CA TYR A 133 -1.92 -1.32 -9.97
C TYR A 133 -2.86 -0.23 -10.49
N GLU A 134 -3.48 0.50 -9.57
CA GLU A 134 -4.29 1.67 -9.90
C GLU A 134 -3.41 2.91 -9.99
N ALA A 135 -3.64 3.75 -10.98
CA ALA A 135 -2.99 5.05 -11.10
C ALA A 135 -3.89 6.08 -11.79
N PHE A 136 -3.57 7.34 -11.57
CA PHE A 136 -4.14 8.49 -12.25
C PHE A 136 -3.20 8.93 -13.37
N ILE A 137 -3.69 8.93 -14.62
CA ILE A 137 -2.89 9.29 -15.79
C ILE A 137 -3.58 10.34 -16.65
N THR A 138 -2.83 11.21 -17.32
CA THR A 138 -3.40 12.18 -18.27
C THR A 138 -3.77 11.55 -19.62
N GLY A 139 -3.15 10.41 -19.93
CA GLY A 139 -3.31 9.70 -21.20
C GLY A 139 -2.31 8.55 -21.34
N ILE A 140 -2.41 7.81 -22.45
CA ILE A 140 -1.61 6.62 -22.73
C ILE A 140 -0.10 6.92 -22.89
N GLU A 141 0.26 8.17 -23.18
CA GLU A 141 1.64 8.63 -23.31
C GLU A 141 2.45 8.51 -22.02
N GLN A 142 1.78 8.41 -20.86
CA GLN A 142 2.43 8.18 -19.57
C GLN A 142 2.71 6.69 -19.30
N LEU A 143 2.23 5.78 -20.16
CA LEU A 143 2.51 4.35 -20.02
C LEU A 143 3.96 4.04 -20.40
N ARG A 144 4.60 3.20 -19.61
CA ARG A 144 5.89 2.61 -19.94
C ARG A 144 5.71 1.52 -20.99
N SER A 145 6.79 1.16 -21.68
CA SER A 145 6.74 0.19 -22.79
C SER A 145 6.26 -1.21 -22.39
N ASN A 146 6.32 -1.55 -21.09
CA ASN A 146 5.84 -2.82 -20.53
C ASN A 146 4.46 -2.71 -19.88
N GLU A 147 3.75 -1.59 -20.07
CA GLU A 147 2.46 -1.31 -19.47
C GLU A 147 1.32 -1.36 -20.48
N THR A 148 0.15 -1.78 -20.00
CA THR A 148 -1.11 -1.74 -20.74
C THR A 148 -2.23 -1.37 -19.78
N VAL A 149 -3.18 -0.56 -20.23
CA VAL A 149 -4.44 -0.34 -19.51
C VAL A 149 -5.31 -1.58 -19.67
N ILE A 150 -5.85 -2.09 -18.57
CA ILE A 150 -6.64 -3.34 -18.58
C ILE A 150 -7.95 -3.17 -19.35
N ASP A 151 -8.63 -2.05 -19.12
CA ASP A 151 -9.87 -1.72 -19.81
C ASP A 151 -9.76 -0.30 -20.38
N MET A 152 -9.61 -0.24 -21.70
CA MET A 152 -9.42 1.03 -22.43
C MET A 152 -10.64 1.96 -22.33
N SER A 153 -11.83 1.46 -21.95
CA SER A 153 -13.00 2.32 -21.73
C SER A 153 -12.82 3.26 -20.54
N TYR A 154 -11.88 3.00 -19.63
CA TYR A 154 -11.53 3.95 -18.57
C TYR A 154 -10.80 5.20 -19.08
N LEU A 155 -10.39 5.22 -20.35
CA LEU A 155 -9.80 6.37 -21.02
C LEU A 155 -10.80 7.14 -21.91
N ASP A 156 -12.09 6.78 -21.86
CA ASP A 156 -13.13 7.57 -22.52
C ASP A 156 -13.26 8.93 -21.82
N GLU A 157 -13.42 10.03 -22.58
CA GLU A 157 -13.43 11.40 -22.01
C GLU A 157 -14.49 11.61 -20.92
N GLU A 158 -15.59 10.84 -20.95
CA GLU A 158 -16.63 10.86 -19.91
C GLU A 158 -16.12 10.41 -18.52
N CYS A 159 -15.06 9.60 -18.51
CA CYS A 159 -14.35 9.10 -17.34
C CYS A 159 -13.25 10.03 -16.85
N ARG A 160 -12.91 11.06 -17.63
CA ARG A 160 -11.93 12.04 -17.23
C ARG A 160 -12.48 12.92 -16.12
N ILE A 161 -11.76 13.00 -15.01
CA ILE A 161 -12.12 13.80 -13.84
C ILE A 161 -10.89 14.62 -13.48
N ASP A 162 -11.08 15.95 -13.38
CA ASP A 162 -10.01 16.91 -13.08
C ASP A 162 -8.77 16.77 -13.98
N GLY A 163 -8.99 16.39 -15.25
CA GLY A 163 -7.94 16.30 -16.26
C GLY A 163 -7.18 14.96 -16.32
N VAL A 164 -7.52 14.00 -15.45
CA VAL A 164 -6.88 12.67 -15.37
C VAL A 164 -7.90 11.53 -15.48
N PHE A 165 -7.40 10.34 -15.79
CA PHE A 165 -8.13 9.08 -15.82
C PHE A 165 -7.64 8.18 -14.69
N GLN A 166 -8.56 7.67 -13.87
CA GLN A 166 -8.26 6.63 -12.87
C GLN A 166 -8.43 5.26 -13.53
N THR A 167 -7.33 4.53 -13.69
CA THR A 167 -7.34 3.25 -14.41
C THR A 167 -6.45 2.21 -13.76
N ASP A 168 -6.78 0.93 -13.98
CA ASP A 168 -5.90 -0.19 -13.68
C ASP A 168 -4.88 -0.35 -14.81
N ILE A 169 -3.60 -0.36 -14.45
CA ILE A 169 -2.47 -0.56 -15.36
C ILE A 169 -1.83 -1.91 -15.03
N LYS A 170 -1.68 -2.75 -16.05
CA LYS A 170 -0.92 -4.00 -15.99
C LYS A 170 0.49 -3.77 -16.49
N ALA A 171 1.48 -3.95 -15.62
CA ALA A 171 2.90 -3.94 -15.95
C ALA A 171 3.47 -5.36 -15.87
N CYS A 172 4.11 -5.83 -16.95
CA CYS A 172 4.75 -7.14 -16.94
C CYS A 172 6.27 -7.01 -16.71
N LEU A 173 6.76 -7.75 -15.73
CA LEU A 173 8.15 -7.74 -15.27
C LEU A 173 8.83 -9.05 -15.66
N THR A 174 10.14 -8.99 -15.87
CA THR A 174 11.00 -10.16 -16.13
C THR A 174 12.10 -10.24 -15.08
N ALA A 175 12.36 -11.45 -14.60
CA ALA A 175 13.38 -11.73 -13.61
C ALA A 175 14.79 -11.56 -14.20
N ASP A 176 15.67 -10.88 -13.48
CA ASP A 176 17.04 -10.57 -13.91
C ASP A 176 17.88 -11.85 -14.07
N ASN A 177 17.62 -12.87 -13.23
CA ASN A 177 18.26 -14.18 -13.33
C ASN A 177 17.61 -15.12 -14.37
N GLY A 178 16.53 -14.68 -15.03
CA GLY A 178 15.79 -15.44 -16.03
C GLY A 178 14.97 -16.62 -15.51
N LYS A 179 14.82 -16.79 -14.18
CA LYS A 179 14.18 -17.96 -13.55
C LYS A 179 13.13 -17.63 -12.49
N TYR A 180 13.43 -16.74 -11.55
CA TYR A 180 12.55 -16.40 -10.42
C TYR A 180 12.87 -15.01 -9.87
N PHE A 181 11.92 -14.37 -9.21
CA PHE A 181 12.13 -13.11 -8.52
C PHE A 181 12.49 -13.33 -7.06
N THR A 182 13.50 -12.61 -6.56
CA THR A 182 13.70 -12.44 -5.12
C THR A 182 12.80 -11.32 -4.58
N ASN A 183 12.58 -11.28 -3.26
CA ASN A 183 11.80 -10.21 -2.62
C ASN A 183 12.35 -8.81 -2.96
N VAL A 184 13.66 -8.61 -2.86
CA VAL A 184 14.29 -7.32 -3.16
C VAL A 184 14.15 -6.95 -4.63
N GLU A 185 14.36 -7.90 -5.53
CA GLU A 185 14.27 -7.64 -6.96
C GLU A 185 12.85 -7.28 -7.37
N LEU A 186 11.86 -8.06 -6.92
CA LEU A 186 10.46 -7.82 -7.22
C LEU A 186 10.01 -6.45 -6.71
N LEU A 187 10.24 -6.17 -5.43
CA LEU A 187 9.82 -4.91 -4.84
C LEU A 187 10.55 -3.71 -5.45
N ARG A 188 11.84 -3.84 -5.77
CA ARG A 188 12.60 -2.77 -6.46
C ARG A 188 12.01 -2.48 -7.84
N LYS A 189 11.72 -3.54 -8.62
CA LYS A 189 11.12 -3.38 -9.95
C LYS A 189 9.73 -2.75 -9.87
N ILE A 190 8.90 -3.15 -8.90
CA ILE A 190 7.60 -2.51 -8.63
C ILE A 190 7.80 -1.04 -8.27
N HIS A 191 8.66 -0.73 -7.31
CA HIS A 191 8.94 0.65 -6.91
C HIS A 191 9.37 1.51 -8.10
N ASN A 192 10.36 1.04 -8.87
CA ASN A 192 10.79 1.75 -10.06
C ASN A 192 9.65 1.87 -11.08
N GLN A 193 8.79 0.86 -11.26
CA GLN A 193 7.63 0.89 -12.16
C GLN A 193 6.68 2.05 -11.82
N LEU A 194 6.47 2.29 -10.53
CA LEU A 194 5.57 3.32 -10.00
C LEU A 194 6.22 4.70 -9.90
N ALA A 195 7.54 4.82 -10.07
CA ALA A 195 8.20 6.12 -10.03
C ALA A 195 7.58 7.07 -11.08
N TYR A 196 7.22 8.26 -10.62
CA TYR A 196 6.52 9.32 -11.37
C TYR A 196 5.08 9.01 -11.76
N LYS A 197 4.47 7.95 -11.22
CA LYS A 197 3.03 7.69 -11.32
C LYS A 197 2.30 8.41 -10.20
N ASP A 198 1.10 8.90 -10.49
CA ASP A 198 0.17 9.39 -9.48
C ASP A 198 -0.65 8.21 -8.96
N LEU A 199 -0.41 7.81 -7.71
CA LEU A 199 -1.13 6.73 -7.02
C LEU A 199 -2.28 7.27 -6.15
N GLY A 200 -2.61 8.56 -6.28
CA GLY A 200 -3.52 9.25 -5.39
C GLY A 200 -2.97 9.30 -3.97
N ASN A 201 -3.78 8.87 -3.00
CA ASN A 201 -3.36 8.80 -1.59
C ASN A 201 -2.86 7.40 -1.20
N ASN A 202 -2.54 6.53 -2.17
CA ASN A 202 -2.22 5.13 -1.91
C ASN A 202 -0.73 4.83 -2.21
N GLU A 203 0.17 5.38 -1.39
CA GLU A 203 1.62 5.31 -1.62
C GLU A 203 2.33 4.25 -0.75
N PHE A 204 1.62 3.61 0.18
CA PHE A 204 2.20 2.58 1.05
C PHE A 204 1.96 1.18 0.49
N LEU A 205 2.99 0.33 0.50
CA LEU A 205 2.86 -1.08 0.17
C LEU A 205 2.11 -1.84 1.27
N GLU A 206 1.06 -2.57 0.89
CA GLU A 206 0.40 -3.56 1.76
C GLU A 206 0.65 -5.01 1.32
N GLY A 207 1.09 -5.20 0.08
CA GLY A 207 1.50 -6.50 -0.45
C GLY A 207 1.05 -6.72 -1.89
N LEU A 208 1.11 -7.97 -2.33
CA LEU A 208 0.59 -8.44 -3.60
C LEU A 208 -0.44 -9.54 -3.36
N GLU A 209 -1.61 -9.39 -3.97
CA GLU A 209 -2.69 -10.38 -3.96
C GLU A 209 -2.74 -11.10 -5.30
N TYR A 210 -2.81 -12.44 -5.29
CA TYR A 210 -2.96 -13.21 -6.52
C TYR A 210 -4.34 -12.98 -7.15
N ILE A 211 -4.38 -12.70 -8.46
CA ILE A 211 -5.63 -12.56 -9.21
C ILE A 211 -5.91 -13.85 -9.99
N GLU A 212 -5.06 -14.12 -10.96
CA GLU A 212 -5.21 -15.22 -11.91
C GLU A 212 -3.88 -15.55 -12.59
N THR A 213 -3.90 -16.52 -13.49
CA THR A 213 -2.77 -16.87 -14.34
C THR A 213 -3.20 -16.85 -15.80
N ASP A 214 -2.49 -16.08 -16.61
CA ASP A 214 -2.63 -16.03 -18.06
C ASP A 214 -1.49 -16.83 -18.72
N GLY A 215 -1.81 -18.04 -19.17
CA GLY A 215 -0.82 -18.99 -19.67
C GLY A 215 0.19 -19.42 -18.60
N GLU A 216 1.45 -19.01 -18.77
CA GLU A 216 2.54 -19.26 -17.80
C GLU A 216 2.82 -18.05 -16.88
N THR A 217 2.06 -16.96 -17.03
CA THR A 217 2.33 -15.69 -16.33
C THR A 217 1.28 -15.45 -15.27
N SER A 218 1.69 -15.51 -14.00
CA SER A 218 0.84 -15.13 -12.87
C SER A 218 0.63 -13.61 -12.86
N ILE A 219 -0.60 -13.21 -12.53
CA ILE A 219 -1.03 -11.83 -12.41
C ILE A 219 -1.38 -11.54 -10.96
N TYR A 220 -0.77 -10.50 -10.40
CA TYR A 220 -1.02 -10.05 -9.03
C TYR A 220 -1.55 -8.63 -9.03
N ARG A 221 -2.42 -8.30 -8.07
CA ARG A 221 -2.81 -6.94 -7.73
C ARG A 221 -1.84 -6.38 -6.71
N LEU A 222 -1.31 -5.20 -6.96
CA LEU A 222 -0.63 -4.41 -5.94
C LEU A 222 -1.66 -3.83 -4.99
N ILE A 223 -1.55 -4.17 -3.71
CA ILE A 223 -2.37 -3.60 -2.66
C ILE A 223 -1.59 -2.45 -2.04
N THR A 224 -2.19 -1.27 -2.06
CA THR A 224 -1.62 -0.02 -1.58
C THR A 224 -2.52 0.64 -0.55
N GLY A 225 -1.94 1.14 0.52
CA GLY A 225 -2.61 1.81 1.63
C GLY A 225 -2.37 3.32 1.67
N SER A 226 -3.20 4.00 2.46
CA SER A 226 -3.18 5.45 2.73
C SER A 226 -2.61 5.82 4.09
#